data_AF-A0AAW4IF36-F1
#
_entry.id   AF-A0AAW4IF36-F1
#
_cell.length_a   1.000
_cell.length_b   1.000
_cell.length_c   1.000
_cell.angle_alpha   90.00
_cell.angle_beta   90.00
_cell.angle_gamma   90.00
#
_symmetry.space_group_name_H-M   'P 1'
#
loop_
_entity.id
_entity.type
_entity.pdbx_description
1 polymer ?
#
loop_
_entity_poly.entity_id
_entity_poly.type
_entity_poly.pdbx_seq_one_letter_code
_entity_poly.pdbx_strand_id
1 'polypeptide(L)'
;MTKSTSHSNFVALGPDIVFVGELVRAESASWDIRVDHFLVGDLGTLIAFCERFDHIASADRFVLVNALGDGRQLAAAPAWRKGDEGDLLSLKLRPSAPRINAHELPTDIAANEANDIFLEHGDLATVSGVASLPQRIKMCLSVLRGEVPRHPTFGSRIKEYFDLFRDSPWLPHLVKLEVIRMACVPMDDITAEHPYTALRSVLRVRSIEQLPSGQHGDWISFRLHLDVEGVGPWHCDLPIFVPTDKQAPKHKD
;
A
#
# COMPACT_ATOMS: atom_id res chain seq x y z
N MET A 1 25.40 18.12 -21.67
CA MET A 1 24.25 17.20 -21.65
C MET A 1 24.43 16.24 -20.48
N THR A 2 23.97 16.64 -19.30
CA THR A 2 23.85 15.77 -18.14
C THR A 2 22.69 14.82 -18.40
N LYS A 3 22.98 13.52 -18.59
CA LYS A 3 21.96 12.48 -18.48
C LYS A 3 21.36 12.61 -17.08
N SER A 4 20.13 13.11 -16.99
CA SER A 4 19.29 12.91 -15.82
C SER A 4 19.25 11.40 -15.59
N THR A 5 19.77 10.94 -14.46
CA THR A 5 19.59 9.58 -13.98
C THR A 5 18.10 9.42 -13.72
N SER A 6 17.37 9.01 -14.76
CA SER A 6 15.98 8.59 -14.69
C SER A 6 15.90 7.53 -13.58
N HIS A 7 15.43 7.93 -12.41
CA HIS A 7 15.10 6.98 -11.37
C HIS A 7 13.88 6.22 -11.89
N SER A 8 14.10 5.00 -12.37
CA SER A 8 13.05 4.06 -12.71
C SER A 8 12.02 4.02 -11.59
N ASN A 9 10.80 4.51 -11.85
CA ASN A 9 9.75 4.59 -10.84
C ASN A 9 8.82 3.40 -10.99
N PHE A 10 8.61 2.68 -9.90
CA PHE A 10 7.61 1.62 -9.86
C PHE A 10 6.22 2.22 -9.76
N VAL A 11 5.33 1.71 -10.60
CA VAL A 11 3.93 2.07 -10.66
C VAL A 11 3.11 0.79 -10.58
N ALA A 12 2.10 0.78 -9.71
CA ALA A 12 1.09 -0.27 -9.69
C ALA A 12 -0.21 0.25 -10.29
N LEU A 13 -0.85 -0.56 -11.13
CA LEU A 13 -2.18 -0.30 -11.70
C LEU A 13 -3.09 -1.45 -11.27
N GLY A 14 -3.91 -1.20 -10.26
CA GLY A 14 -4.62 -2.28 -9.57
C GLY A 14 -3.65 -3.30 -8.94
N PRO A 15 -4.17 -4.47 -8.53
CA PRO A 15 -3.37 -5.46 -7.84
C PRO A 15 -2.37 -6.18 -8.76
N ASP A 16 -2.74 -6.48 -10.00
CA ASP A 16 -2.01 -7.50 -10.79
C ASP A 16 -1.09 -6.91 -11.87
N ILE A 17 -0.90 -5.59 -11.85
CA ILE A 17 -0.04 -4.91 -12.82
C ILE A 17 0.94 -4.02 -12.05
N VAL A 18 2.23 -4.33 -12.15
CA VAL A 18 3.31 -3.49 -11.65
C VAL A 18 4.32 -3.31 -12.77
N PHE A 19 4.74 -2.08 -13.02
CA PHE A 19 5.72 -1.78 -14.06
C PHE A 19 6.69 -0.70 -13.60
N VAL A 20 7.85 -0.68 -14.25
CA VAL A 20 8.78 0.44 -14.24
C VAL A 20 8.34 1.42 -15.31
N GLY A 21 8.29 2.69 -14.95
CA GLY A 21 7.89 3.74 -15.87
C GLY A 21 8.20 5.14 -15.36
N GLU A 22 7.65 6.13 -16.07
CA GLU A 22 7.81 7.55 -15.78
C GLU A 22 6.46 8.26 -15.77
N LEU A 23 6.23 9.08 -14.75
CA LEU A 23 5.08 9.99 -14.71
C LEU A 23 5.38 11.19 -15.61
N VAL A 24 4.80 11.19 -16.81
CA VAL A 24 5.04 12.20 -17.85
C VAL A 24 4.23 13.47 -17.58
N ARG A 25 3.00 13.31 -17.07
CA ARG A 25 2.12 14.42 -16.72
C ARG A 25 1.31 14.09 -15.48
N ALA A 26 1.18 15.07 -14.58
CA ALA A 26 0.35 14.95 -13.39
C ALA A 26 -0.50 16.20 -13.19
N GLU A 27 -1.80 16.06 -13.41
CA GLU A 27 -2.83 17.03 -13.06
C GLU A 27 -3.73 16.46 -11.94
N SER A 28 -4.62 17.29 -11.38
CA SER A 28 -5.47 16.89 -10.25
C SER A 28 -6.38 15.69 -10.55
N ALA A 29 -6.88 15.59 -11.78
CA ALA A 29 -7.84 14.56 -12.20
C ALA A 29 -7.32 13.65 -13.33
N SER A 30 -6.09 13.86 -13.81
CA SER A 30 -5.51 13.04 -14.87
C SER A 30 -4.01 12.93 -14.78
N TRP A 31 -3.51 11.69 -14.87
CA TRP A 31 -2.07 11.41 -14.98
C TRP A 31 -1.78 10.69 -16.29
N ASP A 32 -0.63 11.01 -16.88
CA ASP A 32 -0.08 10.24 -18.00
C ASP A 32 1.23 9.59 -17.56
N ILE A 33 1.37 8.30 -17.82
CA ILE A 33 2.50 7.48 -17.40
C ILE A 33 3.05 6.71 -18.60
N ARG A 34 4.35 6.81 -18.85
CA ARG A 34 5.05 5.94 -19.80
C ARG A 34 5.39 4.63 -19.09
N VAL A 35 5.08 3.52 -19.74
CA VAL A 35 5.45 2.17 -19.32
C VAL A 35 6.72 1.77 -20.05
N ASP A 36 7.78 1.50 -19.29
CA ASP A 36 9.06 1.06 -19.84
C ASP A 36 9.14 -0.48 -19.82
N HIS A 37 8.79 -1.10 -18.68
CA HIS A 37 8.86 -2.55 -18.52
C HIS A 37 7.89 -3.06 -17.44
N PHE A 38 7.14 -4.13 -17.74
CA PHE A 38 6.29 -4.81 -16.75
C PHE A 38 7.12 -5.69 -15.82
N LEU A 39 6.93 -5.53 -14.51
CA LEU A 39 7.48 -6.42 -13.48
C LEU A 39 6.47 -7.51 -13.10
N VAL A 40 5.19 -7.14 -12.97
CA VAL A 40 4.06 -8.03 -12.68
C VAL A 40 2.99 -7.78 -13.74
N GLY A 41 2.44 -8.86 -14.30
CA GLY A 41 1.54 -8.79 -15.43
C GLY A 41 2.26 -8.44 -16.74
N ASP A 42 1.48 -8.07 -17.73
CA ASP A 42 1.94 -7.72 -19.08
C ASP A 42 0.90 -6.85 -19.80
N LEU A 43 1.13 -6.54 -21.07
CA LEU A 43 0.19 -5.79 -21.91
C LEU A 43 -1.18 -6.50 -22.01
N GLY A 44 -1.23 -7.83 -22.05
CA GLY A 44 -2.48 -8.58 -22.07
C GLY A 44 -3.28 -8.40 -20.77
N THR A 45 -2.58 -8.41 -19.63
CA THR A 45 -3.13 -8.15 -18.31
C THR A 45 -3.68 -6.72 -18.22
N LEU A 46 -2.96 -5.73 -18.77
CA LEU A 46 -3.44 -4.35 -18.90
C LEU A 46 -4.70 -4.24 -19.75
N ILE A 47 -4.73 -4.87 -20.92
CA ILE A 47 -5.91 -4.87 -21.80
C ILE A 47 -7.10 -5.49 -21.05
N ALA A 48 -6.91 -6.63 -20.39
CA ALA A 48 -7.96 -7.29 -19.63
C ALA A 48 -8.43 -6.47 -18.41
N PHE A 49 -7.55 -5.67 -17.80
CA PHE A 49 -7.90 -4.72 -16.74
C PHE A 49 -8.79 -3.59 -17.29
N CYS A 50 -8.44 -3.03 -18.45
CA CYS A 50 -9.23 -1.99 -19.11
C CYS A 50 -10.61 -2.50 -19.55
N GLU A 51 -10.67 -3.67 -20.20
CA GLU A 51 -11.92 -4.25 -20.71
C GLU A 51 -12.90 -4.62 -19.59
N ARG A 52 -12.38 -5.11 -18.46
CA ARG A 52 -13.20 -5.54 -17.32
C ARG A 52 -13.33 -4.47 -16.25
N PHE A 53 -12.88 -3.23 -16.51
CA PHE A 53 -12.76 -2.19 -15.49
C PHE A 53 -14.03 -2.02 -14.64
N ASP A 54 -15.20 -2.00 -15.29
CA ASP A 54 -16.48 -1.81 -14.61
C ASP A 54 -16.92 -3.00 -13.74
N HIS A 55 -16.28 -4.16 -13.88
CA HIS A 55 -16.51 -5.36 -13.09
C HIS A 55 -15.46 -5.58 -11.98
N ILE A 56 -14.39 -4.79 -11.93
CA ILE A 56 -13.35 -4.88 -10.89
C ILE A 56 -13.86 -4.25 -9.59
N ALA A 57 -13.51 -4.74 -8.40
CA ALA A 57 -13.91 -4.09 -7.15
C ALA A 57 -13.33 -2.66 -7.05
N SER A 58 -14.04 -1.71 -6.42
CA SER A 58 -13.57 -0.32 -6.36
C SER A 58 -12.24 -0.18 -5.61
N ALA A 59 -11.99 -1.01 -4.60
CA ALA A 59 -10.71 -1.09 -3.90
C ALA A 59 -9.54 -1.59 -4.77
N ASP A 60 -9.80 -2.15 -5.95
CA ASP A 60 -8.78 -2.65 -6.89
C ASP A 60 -8.61 -1.76 -8.15
N ARG A 61 -9.42 -0.71 -8.27
CA ARG A 61 -9.33 0.29 -9.35
C ARG A 61 -8.45 1.46 -8.92
N PHE A 62 -7.15 1.26 -8.88
CA PHE A 62 -6.21 2.30 -8.42
C PHE A 62 -4.96 2.40 -9.29
N VAL A 63 -4.24 3.51 -9.12
CA VAL A 63 -2.85 3.68 -9.54
C VAL A 63 -2.01 4.14 -8.34
N LEU A 64 -0.83 3.55 -8.14
CA LEU A 64 0.12 3.91 -7.09
C LEU A 64 1.46 4.26 -7.74
N VAL A 65 2.12 5.32 -7.29
CA VAL A 65 3.38 5.79 -7.90
C VAL A 65 4.43 5.99 -6.82
N ASN A 66 5.49 5.19 -6.85
CA ASN A 66 6.56 5.26 -5.85
C ASN A 66 7.26 6.62 -5.80
N ALA A 67 7.45 7.27 -6.96
CA ALA A 67 8.09 8.60 -7.06
C ALA A 67 7.33 9.66 -6.26
N LEU A 68 5.99 9.60 -6.31
CA LEU A 68 5.11 10.51 -5.60
C LEU A 68 4.92 10.12 -4.13
N GLY A 69 5.15 8.85 -3.80
CA GLY A 69 4.78 8.29 -2.51
C GLY A 69 3.27 8.30 -2.28
N ASP A 70 2.49 8.28 -3.37
CA ASP A 70 1.05 8.54 -3.38
C ASP A 70 0.37 7.76 -4.52
N GLY A 71 -0.95 7.70 -4.47
CA GLY A 71 -1.78 7.02 -5.45
C GLY A 71 -3.22 7.51 -5.45
N ARG A 72 -4.02 7.08 -6.42
CA ARG A 72 -5.41 7.51 -6.61
C ARG A 72 -6.28 6.35 -7.05
N GLN A 73 -7.56 6.40 -6.68
CA GLN A 73 -8.56 5.59 -7.35
C GLN A 73 -8.80 6.09 -8.78
N LEU A 74 -9.06 5.15 -9.68
CA LEU A 74 -9.37 5.43 -11.07
C LEU A 74 -10.86 5.81 -11.19
N ALA A 75 -11.13 6.86 -11.95
CA ALA A 75 -12.48 7.30 -12.28
C ALA A 75 -13.05 6.59 -13.51
N ALA A 76 -12.19 6.07 -14.38
CA ALA A 76 -12.56 5.33 -15.59
C ALA A 76 -11.44 4.35 -15.97
N ALA A 77 -11.74 3.44 -16.90
CA ALA A 77 -10.75 2.55 -17.49
C ALA A 77 -9.57 3.37 -18.06
N PRO A 78 -8.32 2.92 -17.82
CA PRO A 78 -7.15 3.51 -18.47
C PRO A 78 -7.27 3.47 -19.99
N ALA A 79 -6.88 4.55 -20.65
CA ALA A 79 -6.60 4.52 -22.09
C ALA A 79 -5.10 4.26 -22.27
N TRP A 80 -4.74 3.49 -23.30
CA TRP A 80 -3.33 3.25 -23.63
C TRP A 80 -3.08 3.35 -25.13
N ARG A 81 -1.85 3.70 -25.49
CA ARG A 81 -1.38 3.72 -26.88
C ARG A 81 0.10 3.38 -26.94
N LYS A 82 0.54 2.83 -28.06
CA LYS A 82 1.98 2.71 -28.34
C LYS A 82 2.57 4.09 -28.55
N GLY A 83 3.69 4.37 -27.90
CA GLY A 83 4.55 5.52 -28.16
C GLY A 83 5.91 5.07 -28.71
N ASP A 84 6.70 6.05 -29.17
CA ASP A 84 8.02 5.77 -29.76
C ASP A 84 9.04 5.27 -28.72
N GLU A 85 8.89 5.68 -27.45
CA GLU A 85 9.79 5.34 -26.33
C GLU A 85 9.19 4.35 -25.33
N GLY A 86 7.98 3.85 -25.56
CA GLY A 86 7.23 3.00 -24.64
C GLY A 86 5.72 3.20 -24.75
N ASP A 87 4.94 2.31 -24.13
CA ASP A 87 3.49 2.44 -24.11
C ASP A 87 3.09 3.60 -23.19
N LEU A 88 2.16 4.45 -23.63
CA LEU A 88 1.67 5.58 -22.84
C LEU A 88 0.28 5.25 -22.28
N LEU A 89 0.15 5.34 -20.97
CA LEU A 89 -1.11 5.23 -20.23
C LEU A 89 -1.65 6.63 -19.91
N SER A 90 -2.94 6.83 -20.17
CA SER A 90 -3.70 7.99 -19.74
C SER A 90 -4.75 7.56 -18.71
N LEU A 91 -4.64 8.12 -17.52
CA LEU A 91 -5.42 7.74 -16.34
C LEU A 91 -6.36 8.87 -15.96
N LYS A 92 -7.64 8.57 -15.77
CA LYS A 92 -8.61 9.47 -15.14
C LYS A 92 -8.74 9.12 -13.67
N LEU A 93 -8.63 10.11 -12.80
CA LEU A 93 -8.46 9.90 -11.36
C LEU A 93 -9.62 10.50 -10.58
N ARG A 94 -9.99 9.81 -9.50
CA ARG A 94 -10.83 10.40 -8.46
C ARG A 94 -10.00 11.34 -7.58
N PRO A 95 -10.65 12.27 -6.85
CA PRO A 95 -9.97 13.07 -5.83
C PRO A 95 -9.24 12.18 -4.81
N SER A 96 -8.19 12.72 -4.21
CA SER A 96 -7.51 12.07 -3.09
C SER A 96 -8.52 11.72 -2.00
N ALA A 97 -8.41 10.52 -1.43
CA ALA A 97 -9.15 10.20 -0.22
C ALA A 97 -8.77 11.20 0.89
N PRO A 98 -9.70 11.63 1.76
CA PRO A 98 -9.39 12.54 2.84
C PRO A 98 -8.42 11.91 3.85
N ARG A 99 -7.64 12.74 4.53
CA ARG A 99 -6.84 12.35 5.71
C ARG A 99 -7.35 13.07 6.94
N ILE A 100 -7.25 12.42 8.08
CA ILE A 100 -7.52 13.04 9.37
C ILE A 100 -6.22 13.44 10.03
N ASN A 101 -6.27 14.47 10.87
CA ASN A 101 -5.15 14.83 11.72
C ASN A 101 -4.78 13.62 12.60
N ALA A 102 -3.49 13.26 12.67
CA ALA A 102 -3.06 12.10 13.44
C ALA A 102 -3.36 12.23 14.93
N HIS A 103 -3.50 13.44 15.47
CA HIS A 103 -3.96 13.66 16.84
C HIS A 103 -5.42 13.24 17.06
N GLU A 104 -6.21 13.12 15.99
CA GLU A 104 -7.62 12.71 16.00
C GLU A 104 -7.80 11.23 15.63
N LEU A 105 -6.71 10.45 15.51
CA LEU A 105 -6.83 9.02 15.32
C LEU A 105 -7.63 8.38 16.46
N PRO A 106 -8.66 7.56 16.16
CA PRO A 106 -9.54 6.99 17.16
C PRO A 106 -8.77 6.04 18.08
N THR A 107 -9.27 5.91 19.30
CA THR A 107 -8.76 4.96 20.28
C THR A 107 -8.88 3.53 19.77
N ASP A 108 -7.84 2.74 20.04
CA ASP A 108 -7.74 1.32 19.76
C ASP A 108 -7.29 0.57 21.03
N ILE A 109 -7.51 -0.74 21.06
CA ILE A 109 -6.98 -1.58 22.15
C ILE A 109 -5.47 -1.69 21.95
N ALA A 110 -4.68 -1.42 22.98
CA ALA A 110 -3.22 -1.46 22.89
C ALA A 110 -2.71 -2.91 22.91
N ALA A 111 -1.70 -3.18 22.08
CA ALA A 111 -0.92 -4.41 22.10
C ALA A 111 0.42 -4.19 22.82
N ASN A 112 0.85 -5.17 23.61
CA ASN A 112 2.15 -5.16 24.29
C ASN A 112 3.30 -5.60 23.36
N GLU A 113 4.51 -5.72 23.91
CA GLU A 113 5.70 -6.17 23.15
C GLU A 113 5.57 -7.59 22.58
N ALA A 114 4.76 -8.44 23.21
CA ALA A 114 4.44 -9.79 22.73
C ALA A 114 3.35 -9.80 21.63
N ASN A 115 2.83 -8.62 21.24
CA ASN A 115 1.73 -8.43 20.29
C ASN A 115 0.39 -8.95 20.81
N ASP A 116 0.20 -8.94 22.12
CA ASP A 116 -1.03 -9.39 22.76
C ASP A 116 -1.75 -8.23 23.47
N ILE A 117 -3.06 -8.36 23.61
CA ILE A 117 -3.90 -7.47 24.39
C ILE A 117 -3.49 -7.61 25.86
N PHE A 118 -3.41 -6.50 26.56
CA PHE A 118 -3.03 -6.49 27.97
C PHE A 118 -3.90 -5.55 28.80
N LEU A 119 -3.85 -5.75 30.11
CA LEU A 119 -4.51 -4.86 31.06
C LEU A 119 -3.52 -3.84 31.60
N GLU A 120 -3.99 -2.61 31.77
CA GLU A 120 -3.28 -1.52 32.41
C GLU A 120 -4.18 -0.96 33.52
N HIS A 121 -3.71 -0.97 34.76
CA HIS A 121 -4.47 -0.56 35.95
C HIS A 121 -5.82 -1.29 36.16
N GLY A 122 -5.96 -2.51 35.63
CA GLY A 122 -7.18 -3.33 35.77
C GLY A 122 -8.19 -3.16 34.63
N ASP A 123 -7.95 -2.24 33.69
CA ASP A 123 -8.74 -2.04 32.48
C ASP A 123 -7.98 -2.49 31.23
N LEU A 124 -8.67 -2.67 30.10
CA LEU A 124 -8.01 -2.91 28.81
C LEU A 124 -7.12 -1.71 28.48
N ALA A 125 -5.83 -1.97 28.21
CA ALA A 125 -4.92 -0.94 27.77
C ALA A 125 -5.40 -0.37 26.43
N THR A 126 -5.29 0.94 26.25
CA THR A 126 -5.74 1.62 25.03
C THR A 126 -4.67 2.56 24.49
N VAL A 127 -4.72 2.83 23.20
CA VAL A 127 -3.81 3.76 22.52
C VAL A 127 -4.60 4.62 21.53
N SER A 128 -4.29 5.90 21.43
CA SER A 128 -5.03 6.86 20.58
C SER A 128 -4.10 7.92 19.98
N GLY A 129 -4.65 8.73 19.06
CA GLY A 129 -3.92 9.83 18.44
C GLY A 129 -2.62 9.37 17.76
N VAL A 130 -1.59 10.20 17.78
CA VAL A 130 -0.30 9.93 17.13
C VAL A 130 0.36 8.66 17.67
N ALA A 131 0.19 8.35 18.96
CA ALA A 131 0.75 7.15 19.58
C ALA A 131 0.16 5.85 19.03
N SER A 132 -1.05 5.88 18.45
CA SER A 132 -1.68 4.71 17.85
C SER A 132 -1.14 4.37 16.45
N LEU A 133 -0.45 5.32 15.80
CA LEU A 133 -0.02 5.19 14.41
C LEU A 133 0.90 3.98 14.18
N PRO A 134 1.95 3.72 15.00
CA PRO A 134 2.80 2.55 14.82
C PRO A 134 2.03 1.24 14.88
N GLN A 135 1.14 1.10 15.87
CA GLN A 135 0.31 -0.11 16.03
C GLN A 135 -0.62 -0.30 14.82
N ARG A 136 -1.25 0.78 14.34
CA ARG A 136 -2.14 0.70 13.18
C ARG A 136 -1.41 0.31 11.91
N ILE A 137 -0.23 0.90 11.64
CA ILE A 137 0.63 0.52 10.50
C ILE A 137 0.98 -0.96 10.59
N LYS A 138 1.47 -1.39 11.76
CA LYS A 138 1.86 -2.77 12.00
C LYS A 138 0.71 -3.75 11.76
N MET A 139 -0.46 -3.47 12.34
CA MET A 139 -1.65 -4.30 12.17
C MET A 139 -2.08 -4.37 10.70
N CYS A 140 -2.20 -3.24 10.01
CA CYS A 140 -2.62 -3.21 8.61
C CYS A 140 -1.68 -3.99 7.70
N LEU A 141 -0.37 -3.92 7.93
CA LEU A 141 0.63 -4.65 7.14
C LEU A 141 0.76 -6.13 7.52
N SER A 142 0.46 -6.49 8.77
CA SER A 142 0.61 -7.85 9.30
C SER A 142 -0.60 -8.75 9.08
N VAL A 143 -1.80 -8.17 8.89
CA VAL A 143 -2.99 -8.90 8.47
C VAL A 143 -2.90 -9.13 6.97
N LEU A 144 -3.01 -10.38 6.50
CA LEU A 144 -2.99 -10.66 5.06
C LEU A 144 -4.32 -10.36 4.41
N ARG A 145 -4.25 -9.92 3.15
CA ARG A 145 -5.44 -9.65 2.37
C ARG A 145 -6.28 -10.93 2.22
N GLY A 146 -7.56 -10.84 2.54
CA GLY A 146 -8.50 -11.97 2.51
C GLY A 146 -8.67 -12.70 3.85
N GLU A 147 -7.87 -12.41 4.88
CA GLU A 147 -7.98 -13.07 6.19
C GLU A 147 -9.20 -12.61 7.00
N VAL A 148 -9.73 -11.42 6.71
CA VAL A 148 -10.89 -10.86 7.40
C VAL A 148 -12.16 -11.17 6.59
N PRO A 149 -13.01 -12.13 7.00
CA PRO A 149 -14.11 -12.60 6.15
C PRO A 149 -15.13 -11.51 5.78
N ARG A 150 -15.32 -10.52 6.66
CA ARG A 150 -16.23 -9.38 6.43
C ARG A 150 -15.59 -8.26 5.62
N HIS A 151 -14.27 -8.26 5.47
CA HIS A 151 -13.51 -7.27 4.72
C HIS A 151 -12.42 -7.97 3.90
N PRO A 152 -12.78 -8.73 2.85
CA PRO A 152 -11.82 -9.55 2.10
C PRO A 152 -10.77 -8.72 1.34
N THR A 153 -11.02 -7.43 1.15
CA THR A 153 -10.08 -6.47 0.53
C THR A 153 -9.17 -5.78 1.55
N PHE A 154 -9.44 -5.95 2.86
CA PHE A 154 -8.57 -5.47 3.95
C PHE A 154 -7.36 -6.37 4.12
N GLY A 155 -6.27 -5.78 4.59
CA GLY A 155 -4.99 -6.47 4.81
C GLY A 155 -4.00 -6.22 3.70
N SER A 156 -2.83 -6.83 3.84
CA SER A 156 -1.67 -6.61 2.99
C SER A 156 -1.41 -7.76 2.03
N ARG A 157 -0.78 -7.45 0.89
CA ARG A 157 -0.21 -8.47 -0.02
C ARG A 157 1.25 -8.75 0.25
N ILE A 158 1.75 -8.41 1.44
CA ILE A 158 3.18 -8.46 1.74
C ILE A 158 3.74 -9.87 1.57
N LYS A 159 2.99 -10.92 1.95
CA LYS A 159 3.41 -12.31 1.76
C LYS A 159 3.65 -12.62 0.28
N GLU A 160 2.74 -12.25 -0.61
CA GLU A 160 2.91 -12.50 -2.05
C GLU A 160 4.19 -11.87 -2.59
N TYR A 161 4.51 -10.64 -2.14
CA TYR A 161 5.76 -9.98 -2.52
C TYR A 161 6.99 -10.71 -1.97
N PHE A 162 6.94 -11.19 -0.74
CA PHE A 162 8.03 -11.97 -0.14
C PHE A 162 8.20 -13.37 -0.72
N ASP A 163 7.14 -13.98 -1.22
CA ASP A 163 7.21 -15.30 -1.85
C ASP A 163 7.81 -15.20 -3.25
N LEU A 164 7.46 -14.14 -4.00
CA LEU A 164 7.88 -13.95 -5.39
C LEU A 164 9.20 -13.19 -5.56
N PHE A 165 9.50 -12.25 -4.65
CA PHE A 165 10.59 -11.29 -4.80
C PHE A 165 11.57 -11.31 -3.63
N ARG A 166 11.61 -12.39 -2.85
CA ARG A 166 12.63 -12.55 -1.79
C ARG A 166 14.02 -12.27 -2.34
N ASP A 167 14.80 -11.48 -1.62
CA ASP A 167 16.18 -11.10 -1.95
C ASP A 167 16.33 -10.33 -3.28
N SER A 168 15.22 -9.96 -3.92
CA SER A 168 15.22 -9.14 -5.13
C SER A 168 15.37 -7.66 -4.76
N PRO A 169 16.09 -6.86 -5.58
CA PRO A 169 16.12 -5.41 -5.42
C PRO A 169 14.73 -4.75 -5.55
N TRP A 170 13.72 -5.48 -6.05
CA TRP A 170 12.36 -4.96 -6.24
C TRP A 170 11.48 -5.02 -5.00
N LEU A 171 11.81 -5.89 -4.04
CA LEU A 171 10.98 -6.10 -2.86
C LEU A 171 10.71 -4.81 -2.07
N PRO A 172 11.71 -3.96 -1.75
CA PRO A 172 11.44 -2.70 -1.04
C PRO A 172 10.49 -1.77 -1.80
N HIS A 173 10.56 -1.78 -3.14
CA HIS A 173 9.68 -0.97 -3.99
C HIS A 173 8.24 -1.48 -3.98
N LEU A 174 8.04 -2.80 -3.95
CA LEU A 174 6.72 -3.43 -3.84
C LEU A 174 6.10 -3.21 -2.46
N VAL A 175 6.88 -3.35 -1.38
CA VAL A 175 6.42 -3.02 -0.03
C VAL A 175 6.04 -1.55 0.08
N LYS A 176 6.83 -0.64 -0.53
CA LYS A 176 6.46 0.78 -0.60
C LYS A 176 5.13 1.01 -1.32
N LEU A 177 4.89 0.38 -2.46
CA LEU A 177 3.61 0.45 -3.15
C LEU A 177 2.47 -0.02 -2.24
N GLU A 178 2.69 -1.07 -1.46
CA GLU A 178 1.67 -1.57 -0.54
C GLU A 178 1.33 -0.59 0.59
N VAL A 179 2.34 0.06 1.17
CA VAL A 179 2.10 1.13 2.16
C VAL A 179 1.37 2.31 1.52
N ILE A 180 1.72 2.68 0.27
CA ILE A 180 1.02 3.72 -0.48
C ILE A 180 -0.45 3.33 -0.66
N ARG A 181 -0.74 2.10 -1.09
CA ARG A 181 -2.10 1.59 -1.27
C ARG A 181 -2.93 1.79 0.00
N MET A 182 -2.40 1.36 1.14
CA MET A 182 -3.07 1.48 2.44
C MET A 182 -3.26 2.93 2.88
N ALA A 183 -2.38 3.83 2.45
CA ALA A 183 -2.50 5.25 2.72
C ALA A 183 -3.53 5.93 1.82
N CYS A 184 -3.65 5.58 0.54
CA CYS A 184 -4.40 6.38 -0.44
C CYS A 184 -5.64 5.73 -1.06
N VAL A 185 -5.78 4.41 -1.01
CA VAL A 185 -6.93 3.71 -1.58
C VAL A 185 -7.98 3.50 -0.48
N PRO A 186 -9.20 4.06 -0.63
CA PRO A 186 -10.29 3.81 0.31
C PRO A 186 -10.59 2.33 0.43
N MET A 187 -10.90 1.91 1.65
CA MET A 187 -11.38 0.56 1.92
C MET A 187 -12.85 0.45 1.53
N ASP A 188 -13.23 -0.71 1.03
CA ASP A 188 -14.64 -1.07 0.81
C ASP A 188 -15.24 -1.46 2.17
N ASP A 189 -15.69 -0.47 2.94
CA ASP A 189 -16.41 -0.65 4.19
C ASP A 189 -17.85 -0.15 4.04
N ILE A 190 -18.78 -1.09 3.95
CA ILE A 190 -20.22 -0.81 3.81
C ILE A 190 -20.85 -0.20 5.07
N THR A 191 -20.17 -0.28 6.22
CA THR A 191 -20.65 0.25 7.49
C THR A 191 -20.18 1.66 7.77
N ALA A 192 -19.15 2.12 7.05
CA ALA A 192 -18.60 3.45 7.24
C ALA A 192 -19.48 4.52 6.57
N GLU A 193 -19.76 5.59 7.32
CA GLU A 193 -20.51 6.74 6.79
C GLU A 193 -19.76 7.45 5.65
N HIS A 194 -18.42 7.42 5.70
CA HIS A 194 -17.56 8.11 4.75
C HIS A 194 -16.38 7.22 4.32
N PRO A 195 -15.95 7.26 3.04
CA PRO A 195 -14.76 6.55 2.59
C PRO A 195 -13.52 6.95 3.39
N TYR A 196 -12.75 5.96 3.82
CA TYR A 196 -11.50 6.17 4.54
C TYR A 196 -10.45 5.14 4.12
N THR A 197 -9.18 5.48 4.33
CA THR A 197 -8.04 4.60 4.02
C THR A 197 -7.57 3.87 5.28
N ALA A 198 -6.86 2.76 5.13
CA ALA A 198 -6.36 2.00 6.29
C ALA A 198 -5.41 2.85 7.15
N LEU A 199 -4.51 3.61 6.52
CA LEU A 199 -3.60 4.55 7.16
C LEU A 199 -4.14 5.97 7.08
N ARG A 200 -5.23 6.22 7.81
CA ARG A 200 -6.10 7.41 7.75
C ARG A 200 -5.41 8.78 7.85
N SER A 201 -4.21 8.86 8.41
CA SER A 201 -3.45 10.11 8.59
C SER A 201 -2.19 10.20 7.73
N VAL A 202 -1.84 9.17 6.95
CA VAL A 202 -0.61 9.16 6.14
C VAL A 202 -0.85 9.88 4.81
N LEU A 203 -0.18 11.02 4.62
CA LEU A 203 -0.27 11.83 3.40
C LEU A 203 0.57 11.26 2.27
N ARG A 204 1.79 10.84 2.58
CA ARG A 204 2.77 10.38 1.59
C ARG A 204 3.74 9.37 2.20
N VAL A 205 4.14 8.39 1.41
CA VAL A 205 5.19 7.41 1.77
C VAL A 205 6.51 7.84 1.12
N ARG A 206 7.46 8.32 1.92
CA ARG A 206 8.76 8.80 1.43
C ARG A 206 9.69 7.65 1.10
N SER A 207 9.93 6.76 2.06
CA SER A 207 10.74 5.56 1.87
C SER A 207 10.29 4.44 2.80
N ILE A 208 10.60 3.21 2.38
CA ILE A 208 10.47 1.99 3.18
C ILE A 208 11.79 1.24 3.02
N GLU A 209 12.40 0.89 4.15
CA GLU A 209 13.69 0.22 4.19
C GLU A 209 13.57 -1.04 5.05
N GLN A 210 13.97 -2.19 4.52
CA GLN A 210 14.06 -3.40 5.31
C GLN A 210 15.32 -3.35 6.19
N LEU A 211 15.17 -3.63 7.49
CA LEU A 211 16.27 -3.56 8.45
C LEU A 211 16.99 -4.92 8.55
N PRO A 212 18.32 -4.99 8.33
CA PRO A 212 19.05 -6.27 8.28
C PRO A 212 19.02 -7.07 9.59
N SER A 213 19.02 -6.39 10.73
CA SER A 213 19.13 -6.97 12.07
C SER A 213 17.78 -7.27 12.74
N GLY A 214 16.67 -7.20 11.99
CA GLY A 214 15.32 -7.22 12.54
C GLY A 214 14.46 -8.41 12.12
N GLN A 215 15.05 -9.51 11.63
CA GLN A 215 14.28 -10.71 11.33
C GLN A 215 14.28 -11.68 12.52
N HIS A 216 13.10 -11.97 13.07
CA HIS A 216 12.91 -12.97 14.11
C HIS A 216 11.71 -13.87 13.79
N GLY A 217 12.00 -15.06 13.27
CA GLY A 217 10.96 -15.96 12.75
C GLY A 217 10.24 -15.34 11.55
N ASP A 218 8.92 -15.24 11.64
CA ASP A 218 8.05 -14.63 10.63
C ASP A 218 7.94 -13.09 10.77
N TRP A 219 8.65 -12.47 11.72
CA TRP A 219 8.66 -11.02 11.88
C TRP A 219 9.84 -10.40 11.15
N ILE A 220 9.56 -9.39 10.34
CA ILE A 220 10.56 -8.66 9.54
C ILE A 220 10.46 -7.17 9.84
N SER A 221 11.55 -6.56 10.31
CA SER A 221 11.57 -5.13 10.63
C SER A 221 11.77 -4.24 9.41
N PHE A 222 10.99 -3.16 9.39
CA PHE A 222 11.09 -2.09 8.41
C PHE A 222 11.23 -0.74 9.09
N ARG A 223 12.01 0.15 8.49
CA ARG A 223 11.98 1.58 8.76
C ARG A 223 11.09 2.27 7.74
N LEU A 224 10.12 3.02 8.23
CA LEU A 224 9.17 3.77 7.41
C LEU A 224 9.44 5.27 7.59
N HIS A 225 9.53 5.99 6.48
CA HIS A 225 9.53 7.45 6.46
C HIS A 225 8.27 7.94 5.76
N LEU A 226 7.44 8.71 6.47
CA LEU A 226 6.11 9.12 6.06
C LEU A 226 5.95 10.64 6.23
N ASP A 227 5.07 11.24 5.45
CA ASP A 227 4.46 12.53 5.81
C ASP A 227 3.09 12.23 6.45
N VAL A 228 2.83 12.80 7.62
CA VAL A 228 1.62 12.53 8.42
C VAL A 228 0.84 13.81 8.65
N GLU A 229 -0.46 13.78 8.37
CA GLU A 229 -1.38 14.90 8.57
C GLU A 229 -1.40 15.32 10.05
N GLY A 230 -1.20 16.61 10.32
CA GLY A 230 -1.10 17.16 11.67
C GLY A 230 0.24 16.98 12.38
N VAL A 231 1.20 16.22 11.82
CA VAL A 231 2.53 15.97 12.42
C VAL A 231 3.68 16.43 11.52
N GLY A 232 3.54 16.28 10.20
CA GLY A 232 4.60 16.52 9.22
C GLY A 232 5.48 15.28 8.98
N PRO A 233 6.76 15.45 8.67
CA PRO A 233 7.69 14.32 8.49
C PRO A 233 7.77 13.46 9.75
N TRP A 234 7.57 12.16 9.58
CA TRP A 234 7.50 11.19 10.67
C TRP A 234 8.19 9.89 10.26
N HIS A 235 8.79 9.19 11.22
CA HIS A 235 9.40 7.89 10.96
C HIS A 235 9.22 6.94 12.13
N CYS A 236 9.27 5.65 11.84
CA CYS A 236 9.27 4.58 12.84
C CYS A 236 9.95 3.33 12.31
N ASP A 237 10.45 2.51 13.25
CA ASP A 237 10.93 1.17 12.98
C ASP A 237 9.90 0.18 13.54
N LEU A 238 9.39 -0.72 12.70
CA LEU A 238 8.33 -1.66 13.09
C LEU A 238 8.58 -3.06 12.55
N PRO A 239 8.41 -4.11 13.37
CA PRO A 239 8.35 -5.47 12.88
C PRO A 239 6.97 -5.74 12.28
N ILE A 240 6.97 -6.29 11.06
CA ILE A 240 5.77 -6.70 10.33
C ILE A 240 5.75 -8.22 10.23
N PHE A 241 4.60 -8.83 10.49
CA PHE A 241 4.43 -10.27 10.35
C PHE A 241 4.30 -10.64 8.87
N VAL A 242 5.14 -11.56 8.42
CA VAL A 242 5.15 -12.12 7.07
C VAL A 242 5.25 -13.63 7.20
N PRO A 243 4.12 -14.36 7.16
CA PRO A 243 4.12 -15.79 7.45
C PRO A 243 4.90 -16.56 6.37
N THR A 244 5.83 -17.39 6.83
CA THR A 244 6.49 -18.38 5.98
C THR A 244 5.62 -19.64 5.88
N ASP A 245 5.69 -20.38 4.76
CA ASP A 245 4.85 -21.56 4.47
C ASP A 245 4.97 -22.72 5.47
N LYS A 246 5.74 -22.55 6.55
CA LYS A 246 5.81 -23.49 7.67
C LYS A 246 4.54 -23.50 8.53
N GLN A 247 3.60 -22.56 8.32
CA GLN A 247 2.36 -22.47 9.09
C GLN A 247 1.13 -22.33 8.18
N ALA A 248 0.88 -23.30 7.29
CA ALA A 248 -0.49 -23.48 6.81
C ALA A 248 -1.35 -23.99 7.99
N PRO A 249 -2.52 -23.40 8.29
CA PRO A 249 -3.41 -23.93 9.30
C PRO A 249 -3.82 -25.34 8.88
N LYS A 250 -3.59 -26.32 9.76
CA LYS A 250 -4.23 -27.63 9.64
C LYS A 250 -5.73 -27.39 9.75
N HIS A 251 -6.43 -27.36 8.62
CA HIS A 251 -7.86 -27.61 8.62
C HIS A 251 -8.07 -28.95 9.33
N LYS A 252 -8.72 -28.91 10.49
CA LYS A 252 -9.32 -30.10 11.07
C LYS A 252 -10.64 -30.30 10.33
N ASP A 253 -10.71 -31.40 9.59
CA ASP A 253 -11.95 -31.99 9.10
C ASP A 253 -12.91 -32.32 10.26
#